data_AF-A0A5E4LZX2-F1
#
_entry.id   AF-A0A5E4LZX2-F1
#
_cell.length_a   1.000
_cell.length_b   1.000
_cell.length_c   1.000
_cell.angle_alpha   90.00
_cell.angle_beta   90.00
_cell.angle_gamma   90.00
#
_symmetry.space_group_name_H-M   'P 1'
#
loop_
_entity.id
_entity.type
_entity.pdbx_description
1 polymer ?
#
loop_
_entity_poly.entity_id
_entity_poly.type
_entity_poly.pdbx_seq_one_letter_code
_entity_poly.pdbx_strand_id
1 'polypeptide(L)'
;MQDLIWKLINEKPKHAVRMIFINPDYITMKTWVEQHCDPMSNTNAIKLYTALTGEKVLCPCGSGKLRKLESLTKGFFFCGRASVCSAARESVSKNCIKAAKCWDKEAAKEKREKTNLERYGVENIGQTQKAIQARAELYADKGKVAEIEARIKQTNLEKRGVENPMQSHEVQEKRKETLLRIHGVEYPIQNQEVNYHRLKAVASCFTDTTFVSPQAFKESVVPTAFLLKYFLIPI
;
A
#
# COMPACT_ATOMS: atom_id res chain seq x y z
N MET A 1 -14.95 -41.61 -7.12
CA MET A 1 -15.79 -41.19 -5.96
C MET A 1 -15.71 -39.68 -5.73
N GLN A 2 -14.51 -39.10 -5.67
CA GLN A 2 -14.29 -37.64 -5.53
C GLN A 2 -15.14 -36.80 -6.51
N ASP A 3 -15.16 -37.13 -7.80
CA ASP A 3 -15.92 -36.38 -8.81
C ASP A 3 -17.44 -36.38 -8.57
N LEU A 4 -17.98 -37.49 -8.06
CA LEU A 4 -19.41 -37.60 -7.73
C LEU A 4 -19.77 -36.71 -6.53
N ILE A 5 -18.87 -36.65 -5.55
CA ILE A 5 -19.02 -35.78 -4.38
C ILE A 5 -18.92 -34.31 -4.81
N TRP A 6 -17.99 -33.97 -5.70
CA TRP A 6 -17.89 -32.61 -6.24
C TRP A 6 -19.14 -32.18 -7.02
N LYS A 7 -19.71 -33.08 -7.84
CA LYS A 7 -21.00 -32.83 -8.51
C LYS A 7 -22.11 -32.52 -7.50
N LEU A 8 -22.23 -33.33 -6.44
CA LEU A 8 -23.23 -33.12 -5.39
C LEU A 8 -23.03 -31.79 -4.64
N ILE A 9 -21.77 -31.41 -4.36
CA ILE A 9 -21.44 -30.12 -3.73
C ILE A 9 -21.83 -28.96 -4.63
N ASN A 10 -21.61 -29.06 -5.94
CA ASN A 10 -21.95 -28.00 -6.90
C ASN A 10 -23.48 -27.87 -7.08
N GLU A 11 -24.21 -28.98 -7.10
CA GLU A 11 -25.68 -28.96 -7.21
C GLU A 11 -26.36 -28.46 -5.93
N LYS A 12 -25.86 -28.87 -4.75
CA LYS A 12 -26.50 -28.59 -3.45
C LYS A 12 -25.48 -28.19 -2.38
N PRO A 13 -24.84 -27.01 -2.48
CA PRO A 13 -23.69 -26.64 -1.65
C PRO A 13 -23.98 -26.56 -0.15
N LYS A 14 -25.19 -26.12 0.23
CA LYS A 14 -25.61 -26.01 1.64
C LYS A 14 -26.00 -27.34 2.28
N HIS A 15 -26.36 -28.33 1.47
CA HIS A 15 -26.94 -29.59 1.94
C HIS A 15 -26.04 -30.80 1.71
N ALA A 16 -25.04 -30.71 0.82
CA ALA A 16 -24.17 -31.83 0.44
C ALA A 16 -23.54 -32.53 1.66
N VAL A 17 -23.01 -31.79 2.63
CA VAL A 17 -22.45 -32.36 3.87
C VAL A 17 -23.51 -33.13 4.65
N ARG A 18 -24.71 -32.58 4.80
CA ARG A 18 -25.79 -33.25 5.54
C ARG A 18 -26.27 -34.50 4.80
N MET A 19 -26.40 -34.42 3.48
CA MET A 19 -26.83 -35.54 2.63
C MET A 19 -25.88 -36.74 2.77
N ILE A 20 -24.57 -36.51 2.63
CA ILE A 20 -23.56 -37.58 2.66
C ILE A 20 -23.52 -38.26 4.04
N PHE A 21 -23.62 -37.50 5.13
CA PHE A 21 -23.40 -38.05 6.47
C PHE A 21 -24.67 -38.56 7.18
N ILE A 22 -25.86 -38.14 6.75
CA ILE A 22 -27.14 -38.50 7.39
C ILE A 22 -27.98 -39.44 6.52
N ASN A 23 -28.04 -39.24 5.20
CA ASN A 23 -28.92 -40.04 4.36
C ASN A 23 -28.28 -41.43 4.07
N PRO A 24 -28.95 -42.55 4.38
CA PRO A 24 -28.46 -43.90 4.09
C PRO A 24 -28.15 -44.16 2.62
N ASP A 25 -28.80 -43.47 1.68
CA ASP A 25 -28.56 -43.62 0.23
C ASP A 25 -27.10 -43.30 -0.17
N TYR A 26 -26.41 -42.49 0.64
CA TYR A 26 -25.05 -42.02 0.38
C TYR A 26 -23.98 -42.75 1.20
N ILE A 27 -24.30 -43.95 1.70
CA ILE A 27 -23.39 -44.71 2.58
C ILE A 27 -22.02 -44.99 1.95
N THR A 28 -21.98 -45.27 0.65
CA THR A 28 -20.72 -45.50 -0.08
C THR A 28 -19.84 -44.26 -0.13
N MET A 29 -20.45 -43.07 -0.27
CA MET A 29 -19.73 -41.80 -0.21
C MET A 29 -19.23 -41.52 1.21
N LYS A 30 -20.05 -41.80 2.23
CA LYS A 30 -19.66 -41.64 3.63
C LYS A 30 -18.46 -42.51 4.00
N THR A 31 -18.51 -43.81 3.70
CA THR A 31 -17.41 -44.74 3.99
C THR A 31 -16.14 -44.33 3.28
N TRP A 32 -16.25 -43.88 2.02
CA TRP A 32 -15.10 -43.38 1.28
C TRP A 32 -14.49 -42.14 1.95
N VAL A 33 -15.31 -41.17 2.40
CA VAL A 33 -14.83 -39.97 3.11
C VAL A 33 -14.13 -40.35 4.41
N GLU A 34 -14.68 -41.28 5.19
CA GLU A 34 -14.09 -41.72 6.46
C GLU A 34 -12.72 -42.41 6.27
N GLN A 35 -12.51 -43.09 5.15
CA GLN A 35 -11.22 -43.74 4.82
C GLN A 35 -10.14 -42.76 4.35
N HIS A 36 -10.53 -41.60 3.78
CA HIS A 36 -9.60 -40.68 3.12
C HIS A 36 -9.44 -39.34 3.85
N CYS A 37 -10.22 -39.09 4.91
CA CYS A 37 -10.14 -37.85 5.68
C CYS A 37 -8.92 -37.81 6.61
N ASP A 38 -8.46 -36.59 6.93
CA ASP A 38 -7.43 -36.38 7.95
C ASP A 38 -7.94 -36.83 9.33
N PRO A 39 -7.18 -37.63 10.10
CA PRO A 39 -7.64 -38.21 11.37
C PRO A 39 -7.91 -37.16 12.46
N MET A 40 -7.32 -35.96 12.35
CA MET A 40 -7.57 -34.84 13.28
C MET A 40 -8.82 -34.01 12.89
N SER A 41 -9.56 -34.42 11.87
CA SER A 41 -10.79 -33.75 11.43
C SER A 41 -11.91 -33.86 12.46
N ASN A 42 -12.29 -32.73 13.06
CA ASN A 42 -13.27 -32.66 14.14
C ASN A 42 -14.74 -32.48 13.68
N THR A 43 -14.99 -32.11 12.43
CA THR A 43 -16.35 -31.91 11.90
C THR A 43 -16.54 -32.63 10.57
N ASN A 44 -17.78 -33.00 10.24
CA ASN A 44 -18.10 -33.70 8.98
C ASN A 44 -17.74 -32.88 7.74
N ALA A 45 -17.88 -31.56 7.79
CA ALA A 45 -17.46 -30.67 6.70
C ALA A 45 -15.94 -30.68 6.50
N ILE A 46 -15.17 -30.70 7.60
CA ILE A 46 -13.72 -30.80 7.57
C ILE A 46 -13.30 -32.18 7.05
N LYS A 47 -13.92 -33.26 7.53
CA LYS A 47 -13.67 -34.62 7.03
C LYS A 47 -13.88 -34.72 5.52
N LEU A 48 -14.99 -34.16 5.03
CA LEU A 48 -15.30 -34.12 3.61
C LEU A 48 -14.24 -33.33 2.83
N TYR A 49 -13.90 -32.14 3.28
CA TYR A 49 -12.93 -31.29 2.59
C TYR A 49 -11.52 -31.92 2.56
N THR A 50 -11.06 -32.48 3.68
CA THR A 50 -9.74 -33.13 3.75
C THR A 50 -9.67 -34.41 2.92
N ALA A 51 -10.76 -35.20 2.86
CA ALA A 51 -10.84 -36.35 1.98
C ALA A 51 -10.80 -35.97 0.48
N LEU A 52 -11.37 -34.83 0.11
CA LEU A 52 -11.38 -34.36 -1.28
C LEU A 52 -10.05 -33.72 -1.71
N THR A 53 -9.43 -32.92 -0.84
CA THR A 53 -8.28 -32.07 -1.19
C THR A 53 -6.94 -32.61 -0.70
N GLY A 54 -6.94 -33.53 0.28
CA GLY A 54 -5.74 -33.97 0.98
C GLY A 54 -5.09 -32.90 1.87
N GLU A 55 -5.74 -31.75 2.07
CA GLU A 55 -5.20 -30.70 2.96
C GLU A 55 -5.18 -31.14 4.43
N LYS A 56 -4.12 -30.76 5.14
CA LYS A 56 -3.99 -31.01 6.57
C LYS A 56 -4.75 -29.96 7.38
N VAL A 57 -5.39 -30.41 8.46
CA VAL A 57 -6.19 -29.54 9.34
C VAL A 57 -5.31 -28.68 10.25
N LEU A 58 -4.08 -29.10 10.54
CA LEU A 58 -3.18 -28.35 11.42
C LEU A 58 -2.73 -27.03 10.79
N CYS A 59 -2.71 -25.96 11.59
CA CYS A 59 -2.25 -24.66 11.12
C CYS A 59 -0.72 -24.61 11.04
N PRO A 60 -0.13 -24.06 9.96
CA PRO A 60 1.32 -23.99 9.78
C PRO A 60 2.04 -23.06 10.76
N CYS A 61 1.32 -22.34 11.63
CA CYS A 61 1.91 -21.44 12.61
C CYS A 61 2.62 -22.14 13.79
N GLY A 62 2.60 -23.47 13.86
CA GLY A 62 3.24 -24.24 14.95
C GLY A 62 2.48 -24.25 16.28
N SER A 63 1.33 -23.57 16.38
CA SER A 63 0.55 -23.49 17.64
C SER A 63 -0.20 -24.77 18.03
N GLY A 64 -0.12 -25.84 17.22
CA GLY A 64 -0.92 -27.07 17.41
C GLY A 64 -2.42 -26.90 17.19
N LYS A 65 -2.91 -25.70 16.86
CA LYS A 65 -4.33 -25.42 16.64
C LYS A 65 -4.78 -25.80 15.24
N LEU A 66 -6.03 -26.28 15.15
CA LEU A 66 -6.71 -26.59 13.90
C LEU A 66 -7.02 -25.31 13.11
N ARG A 67 -6.95 -25.42 11.78
CA ARG A 67 -7.40 -24.44 10.80
C ARG A 67 -8.93 -24.35 10.82
N LYS A 68 -9.46 -23.17 10.49
CA LYS A 68 -10.91 -22.94 10.43
C LYS A 68 -11.36 -23.07 8.99
N LEU A 69 -12.26 -24.01 8.69
CA LEU A 69 -12.84 -24.12 7.35
C LEU A 69 -13.85 -22.98 7.15
N GLU A 70 -13.68 -22.14 6.11
CA GLU A 70 -14.68 -21.11 5.78
C GLU A 70 -15.82 -21.71 4.94
N SER A 71 -15.45 -22.47 3.91
CA SER A 71 -16.40 -23.19 3.04
C SER A 71 -15.68 -24.29 2.27
N LEU A 72 -16.43 -25.23 1.68
CA LEU A 72 -15.85 -26.27 0.83
C LEU A 72 -15.21 -25.72 -0.45
N THR A 73 -15.60 -24.51 -0.88
CA THR A 73 -15.06 -23.88 -2.11
C THR A 73 -13.85 -22.99 -1.83
N LYS A 74 -13.84 -22.25 -0.71
CA LYS A 74 -12.72 -21.36 -0.34
C LYS A 74 -11.65 -22.07 0.50
N GLY A 75 -12.00 -23.19 1.12
CA GLY A 75 -11.09 -24.00 1.91
C GLY A 75 -10.81 -23.46 3.31
N PHE A 76 -9.63 -23.79 3.81
CA PHE A 76 -9.21 -23.53 5.18
C PHE A 76 -8.56 -22.15 5.37
N PHE A 77 -9.03 -21.44 6.38
CA PHE A 77 -8.37 -20.29 6.99
C PHE A 77 -7.42 -20.71 8.12
N PHE A 78 -6.60 -19.77 8.56
CA PHE A 78 -5.69 -19.96 9.67
C PHE A 78 -6.42 -20.20 11.00
N CYS A 79 -5.70 -20.67 12.02
CA CYS A 79 -6.28 -20.97 13.33
C CYS A 79 -6.86 -19.75 14.06
N GLY A 80 -6.47 -18.52 13.67
CA GLY A 80 -6.93 -17.29 14.29
C GLY A 80 -6.65 -16.05 13.45
N ARG A 81 -6.93 -14.88 14.02
CA ARG A 81 -6.65 -13.57 13.41
C ARG A 81 -5.14 -13.30 13.34
N ALA A 82 -4.74 -12.33 12.52
CA ALA A 82 -3.33 -11.92 12.37
C ALA A 82 -2.65 -11.46 13.68
N SER A 83 -3.43 -11.00 14.66
CA SER A 83 -2.90 -10.69 15.99
C SER A 83 -2.38 -11.93 16.72
N VAL A 84 -3.04 -13.08 16.58
CA VAL A 84 -2.79 -14.30 17.37
C VAL A 84 -2.05 -15.38 16.58
N CYS A 85 -2.24 -15.44 15.25
CA CYS A 85 -1.64 -16.47 14.41
C CYS A 85 -0.53 -15.87 13.52
N SER A 86 0.69 -16.40 13.64
CA SER A 86 1.84 -15.98 12.84
C SER A 86 1.60 -16.21 11.34
N ALA A 87 1.08 -17.38 10.95
CA ALA A 87 0.75 -17.68 9.55
C ALA A 87 -0.32 -16.73 8.96
N ALA A 88 -1.32 -16.36 9.77
CA ALA A 88 -2.32 -15.37 9.35
C ALA A 88 -1.68 -13.98 9.16
N ARG A 89 -0.79 -13.59 10.07
CA ARG A 89 -0.06 -12.32 9.98
C ARG A 89 0.83 -12.26 8.75
N GLU A 90 1.53 -13.35 8.47
CA GLU A 90 2.40 -13.47 7.31
C GLU A 90 1.60 -13.39 6.00
N SER A 91 0.46 -14.09 5.93
CA SER A 91 -0.45 -14.02 4.79
C SER A 91 -0.99 -12.62 4.56
N VAL A 92 -1.43 -11.92 5.62
CA VAL A 92 -1.89 -10.53 5.53
C VAL A 92 -0.76 -9.62 5.04
N SER A 93 0.45 -9.77 5.59
CA SER A 93 1.62 -9.00 5.18
C SER A 93 1.95 -9.19 3.69
N LYS A 94 1.97 -10.44 3.21
CA LYS A 94 2.17 -10.77 1.78
C LYS A 94 1.10 -10.12 0.90
N ASN A 95 -0.16 -10.14 1.33
CA ASN A 95 -1.25 -9.51 0.61
C ASN A 95 -1.11 -7.98 0.57
N CYS A 96 -0.71 -7.34 1.67
CA CYS A 96 -0.43 -5.91 1.71
C CYS A 96 0.72 -5.52 0.77
N ILE A 97 1.81 -6.30 0.75
CA ILE A 97 2.94 -6.08 -0.16
C ILE A 97 2.49 -6.24 -1.62
N LYS A 98 1.70 -7.28 -1.92
CA LYS A 98 1.13 -7.48 -3.27
C LYS A 98 0.27 -6.29 -3.68
N ALA A 99 -0.62 -5.84 -2.79
CA ALA A 99 -1.49 -4.69 -3.01
C ALA A 99 -0.70 -3.40 -3.27
N ALA A 100 0.39 -3.18 -2.52
CA ALA A 100 1.27 -2.04 -2.71
C ALA A 100 2.01 -2.09 -4.06
N LYS A 101 2.43 -3.28 -4.52
CA LYS A 101 3.08 -3.47 -5.82
C LYS A 101 2.14 -3.24 -7.01
N CYS A 102 0.87 -3.64 -6.89
CA CYS A 102 -0.14 -3.40 -7.91
C CYS A 102 -0.88 -2.07 -7.74
N TRP A 103 -0.37 -1.17 -6.89
CA TRP A 103 -0.95 0.15 -6.72
C TRP A 103 -0.57 1.04 -7.90
N ASP A 104 -1.54 1.29 -8.75
CA ASP A 104 -1.42 2.26 -9.83
C ASP A 104 -1.71 3.67 -9.28
N LYS A 105 -0.62 4.43 -9.10
CA LYS A 105 -0.65 5.80 -8.59
C LYS A 105 -1.46 6.73 -9.50
N GLU A 106 -1.37 6.54 -10.81
CA GLU A 106 -2.01 7.41 -11.80
C GLU A 106 -3.50 7.09 -11.91
N ALA A 107 -3.88 5.81 -11.99
CA ALA A 107 -5.30 5.43 -11.93
C ALA A 107 -5.98 5.89 -10.63
N ALA A 108 -5.25 5.84 -9.51
CA ALA A 108 -5.75 6.36 -8.24
C ALA A 108 -5.89 7.90 -8.25
N LYS A 109 -5.02 8.62 -8.96
CA LYS A 109 -5.07 10.08 -9.13
C LYS A 109 -6.25 10.49 -10.00
N GLU A 110 -6.41 9.86 -11.15
CA GLU A 110 -7.52 10.09 -12.08
C GLU A 110 -8.89 9.86 -11.40
N LYS A 111 -9.02 8.76 -10.65
CA LYS A 111 -10.25 8.49 -9.91
C LYS A 111 -10.59 9.57 -8.88
N ARG A 112 -9.58 10.12 -8.19
CA ARG A 112 -9.77 11.23 -7.25
C ARG A 112 -10.19 12.51 -7.97
N GLU A 113 -9.52 12.85 -9.06
CA GLU A 113 -9.83 14.05 -9.86
C GLU A 113 -11.25 13.98 -10.40
N LYS A 114 -11.66 12.85 -10.98
CA LYS A 114 -13.03 12.63 -11.45
C LYS A 114 -14.06 12.82 -10.33
N THR A 115 -13.83 12.20 -9.16
CA THR A 115 -14.73 12.31 -8.02
C THR A 115 -14.82 13.76 -7.49
N ASN A 116 -13.70 14.48 -7.48
CA ASN A 116 -13.65 15.86 -7.02
C ASN A 116 -14.34 16.81 -8.00
N LEU A 117 -14.15 16.61 -9.30
CA LEU A 117 -14.83 17.35 -10.35
C LEU A 117 -16.35 17.13 -10.28
N GLU A 118 -16.80 15.88 -10.12
CA GLU A 118 -18.23 15.54 -9.99
C GLU A 118 -18.89 16.18 -8.77
N ARG A 119 -18.20 16.20 -7.62
CA ARG A 119 -18.78 16.66 -6.34
C ARG A 119 -18.60 18.15 -6.08
N TYR A 120 -17.49 18.72 -6.53
CA TYR A 120 -17.02 20.05 -6.14
C TYR A 120 -16.68 20.96 -7.34
N GLY A 121 -16.69 20.44 -8.57
CA GLY A 121 -16.36 21.20 -9.78
C GLY A 121 -14.90 21.62 -9.89
N VAL A 122 -14.03 21.13 -9.00
CA VAL A 122 -12.59 21.43 -8.97
C VAL A 122 -11.79 20.14 -8.87
N GLU A 123 -10.59 20.12 -9.45
CA GLU A 123 -9.71 18.95 -9.42
C GLU A 123 -9.20 18.66 -8.00
N ASN A 124 -8.87 19.72 -7.27
CA ASN A 124 -8.39 19.64 -5.90
C ASN A 124 -9.36 20.35 -4.95
N ILE A 125 -9.78 19.65 -3.89
CA ILE A 125 -10.70 20.20 -2.88
C ILE A 125 -10.18 21.48 -2.22
N GLY A 126 -8.86 21.67 -2.16
CA GLY A 126 -8.23 22.91 -1.66
C GLY A 126 -8.45 24.14 -2.55
N GLN A 127 -8.85 23.94 -3.81
CA GLN A 127 -9.20 25.01 -4.75
C GLN A 127 -10.67 25.45 -4.60
N THR A 128 -11.47 24.77 -3.77
CA THR A 128 -12.84 25.21 -3.52
C THR A 128 -12.85 26.58 -2.85
N GLN A 129 -13.82 27.40 -3.21
CA GLN A 129 -13.96 28.75 -2.64
C GLN A 129 -14.02 28.73 -1.10
N LYS A 130 -14.71 27.75 -0.53
CA LYS A 130 -14.80 27.54 0.92
C LYS A 130 -13.43 27.29 1.56
N ALA A 131 -12.60 26.44 0.95
CA ALA A 131 -11.26 26.15 1.47
C ALA A 131 -10.34 27.37 1.38
N ILE A 132 -10.43 28.13 0.28
CA ILE A 132 -9.65 29.36 0.09
C ILE A 132 -10.05 30.42 1.13
N GLN A 133 -11.36 30.62 1.35
CA GLN A 133 -11.89 31.56 2.35
C GLN A 133 -11.44 31.18 3.77
N ALA A 134 -11.63 29.93 4.18
CA ALA A 134 -11.23 29.46 5.51
C ALA A 134 -9.72 29.64 5.74
N ARG A 135 -8.89 29.40 4.72
CA ARG A 135 -7.45 29.67 4.78
C ARG A 135 -7.18 31.16 4.96
N ALA A 136 -7.82 32.02 4.18
CA ALA A 136 -7.64 33.47 4.28
C ALA A 136 -8.03 34.01 5.66
N GLU A 137 -9.17 33.55 6.22
CA GLU A 137 -9.63 33.90 7.57
C GLU A 137 -8.63 33.49 8.65
N LEU A 138 -8.06 32.30 8.55
CA LEU A 138 -7.04 31.83 9.49
C LEU A 138 -5.82 32.75 9.52
N TYR A 139 -5.32 33.16 8.36
CA TYR A 139 -4.14 34.03 8.28
C TYR A 139 -4.45 35.51 8.55
N ALA A 140 -5.71 35.94 8.42
CA ALA A 140 -6.14 37.28 8.81
C ALA A 140 -6.10 37.47 10.34
N ASP A 141 -6.42 36.42 11.09
CA ASP A 141 -6.35 36.42 12.55
C ASP A 141 -4.93 36.12 13.05
N LYS A 142 -4.13 37.18 13.21
CA LYS A 142 -2.75 37.09 13.71
C LYS A 142 -2.65 36.42 15.09
N GLY A 143 -3.68 36.52 15.92
CA GLY A 143 -3.71 35.90 17.25
C GLY A 143 -3.72 34.37 17.15
N LYS A 144 -4.61 33.83 16.31
CA LYS A 144 -4.66 32.39 16.03
C LYS A 144 -3.38 31.87 15.38
N VAL A 145 -2.78 32.65 14.46
CA VAL A 145 -1.50 32.28 13.86
C VAL A 145 -0.41 32.16 14.93
N ALA A 146 -0.29 33.15 15.80
CA ALA A 146 0.68 33.14 16.89
C ALA A 146 0.47 31.98 17.87
N GLU A 147 -0.79 31.64 18.20
CA GLU A 147 -1.12 30.48 19.04
C GLU A 147 -0.67 29.16 18.40
N ILE A 148 -0.91 28.99 17.10
CA ILE A 148 -0.48 27.81 16.34
C ILE A 148 1.04 27.72 16.33
N GLU A 149 1.75 28.82 16.07
CA GLU A 149 3.21 28.87 16.10
C GLU A 149 3.78 28.50 17.47
N ALA A 150 3.22 29.04 18.55
CA ALA A 150 3.62 28.71 19.91
C ALA A 150 3.43 27.21 20.21
N ARG A 151 2.29 26.63 19.82
CA ARG A 151 2.02 25.20 19.99
C ARG A 151 3.00 24.32 19.21
N ILE A 152 3.36 24.73 17.98
CA ILE A 152 4.36 24.03 17.17
C ILE A 152 5.72 24.04 17.86
N LYS A 153 6.17 25.21 18.34
CA LYS A 153 7.44 25.35 19.07
C LYS A 153 7.47 24.48 20.32
N GLN A 154 6.40 24.53 21.12
CA GLN A 154 6.27 23.73 22.34
C GLN A 154 6.39 22.22 22.05
N THR A 155 5.67 21.73 21.03
CA THR A 155 5.75 20.30 20.65
C THR A 155 7.15 19.91 20.16
N ASN A 156 7.84 20.80 19.45
CA ASN A 156 9.21 20.54 19.00
C ASN A 156 10.20 20.53 20.18
N LEU A 157 10.05 21.45 21.13
CA LEU A 157 10.83 21.47 22.36
C LEU A 157 10.63 20.17 23.17
N GLU A 158 9.38 19.75 23.38
CA GLU A 158 9.05 18.52 24.11
C GLU A 158 9.63 17.27 23.45
N LYS A 159 9.57 17.17 22.11
CA LYS A 159 9.99 15.97 21.39
C LYS A 159 11.48 15.95 21.04
N ARG A 160 12.09 17.12 20.82
CA ARG A 160 13.41 17.24 20.19
C ARG A 160 14.36 18.20 20.93
N GLY A 161 13.91 18.85 22.00
CA GLY A 161 14.71 19.81 22.77
C GLY A 161 15.07 21.10 22.03
N VAL A 162 14.51 21.32 20.83
CA VAL A 162 14.80 22.49 19.97
C VAL A 162 13.50 23.05 19.41
N GLU A 163 13.43 24.37 19.19
CA GLU A 163 12.22 25.00 18.64
C GLU A 163 11.98 24.62 17.18
N ASN A 164 13.05 24.55 16.39
CA ASN A 164 13.00 24.20 14.98
C ASN A 164 13.52 22.78 14.77
N PRO A 165 12.76 21.87 14.14
CA PRO A 165 13.21 20.51 13.85
C PRO A 165 14.52 20.46 13.06
N MET A 166 14.84 21.48 12.25
CA MET A 166 16.09 21.55 11.49
C MET A 166 17.33 21.84 12.34
N GLN A 167 17.17 22.28 13.58
CA GLN A 167 18.28 22.43 14.53
C GLN A 167 18.61 21.11 15.24
N SER A 168 17.71 20.13 15.21
CA SER A 168 17.93 18.83 15.85
C SER A 168 18.92 18.00 15.05
N HIS A 169 20.01 17.57 15.71
CA HIS A 169 21.03 16.72 15.10
C HIS A 169 20.44 15.41 14.54
N GLU A 170 19.49 14.80 15.26
CA GLU A 170 18.80 13.59 14.81
C GLU A 170 18.08 13.78 13.46
N VAL A 171 17.43 14.94 13.28
CA VAL A 171 16.70 15.25 12.05
C VAL A 171 17.67 15.55 10.90
N GLN A 172 18.80 16.21 11.18
CA GLN A 172 19.83 16.47 10.19
C GLN A 172 20.46 15.17 9.65
N GLU A 173 20.80 14.23 10.53
CA GLU A 173 21.37 12.95 10.11
C GLU A 173 20.38 12.10 9.33
N LYS A 174 19.12 11.98 9.80
CA LYS A 174 18.05 11.29 9.05
C LYS A 174 17.82 11.87 7.66
N ARG A 175 17.94 13.20 7.52
CA ARG A 175 17.85 13.89 6.22
C ARG A 175 19.01 13.47 5.32
N LYS A 176 20.25 13.47 5.80
CA LYS A 176 21.44 13.06 5.04
C LYS A 176 21.34 11.60 4.61
N GLU A 177 21.03 10.69 5.53
CA GLU A 177 20.85 9.26 5.23
C GLU A 177 19.81 9.01 4.14
N THR A 178 18.68 9.74 4.20
CA THR A 178 17.62 9.63 3.20
C THR A 178 18.08 10.11 1.83
N LEU A 179 18.79 11.24 1.77
CA LEU A 179 19.31 11.80 0.52
C LEU A 179 20.42 10.91 -0.08
N LEU A 180 21.30 10.35 0.75
CA LEU A 180 22.29 9.38 0.32
C LEU A 180 21.62 8.12 -0.25
N ARG A 181 20.59 7.60 0.42
CA ARG A 181 19.87 6.40 -0.04
C ARG A 181 19.14 6.61 -1.37
N ILE A 182 18.51 7.77 -1.57
CA ILE A 182 17.67 8.04 -2.76
C ILE A 182 18.51 8.59 -3.92
N HIS A 183 19.42 9.51 -3.64
CA HIS A 183 20.12 10.32 -4.64
C HIS A 183 21.64 10.15 -4.62
N GLY A 184 22.22 9.40 -3.67
CA GLY A 184 23.66 9.21 -3.56
C GLY A 184 24.43 10.47 -3.16
N VAL A 185 23.74 11.53 -2.71
CA VAL A 185 24.33 12.81 -2.33
C VAL A 185 23.86 13.24 -0.95
N GLU A 186 24.67 14.01 -0.24
CA GLU A 186 24.32 14.51 1.09
C GLU A 186 23.40 15.74 1.03
N TYR A 187 23.53 16.52 -0.03
CA TYR A 187 22.76 17.76 -0.22
C TYR A 187 21.98 17.73 -1.53
N PRO A 188 20.70 18.17 -1.55
CA PRO A 188 19.88 18.12 -2.76
C PRO A 188 20.49 18.86 -3.96
N ILE A 189 21.22 19.96 -3.71
CA ILE A 189 21.81 20.77 -4.79
C ILE A 189 23.00 20.09 -5.48
N GLN A 190 23.60 19.08 -4.86
CA GLN A 190 24.64 18.27 -5.48
C GLN A 190 24.07 17.28 -6.50
N ASN A 191 22.78 16.94 -6.38
CA ASN A 191 22.12 16.12 -7.38
C ASN A 191 21.85 16.95 -8.65
N GLN A 192 22.34 16.46 -9.78
CA GLN A 192 22.29 17.18 -11.06
C GLN A 192 20.85 17.45 -11.54
N GLU A 193 19.93 16.50 -11.38
CA GLU A 193 18.52 16.66 -11.79
C GLU A 193 17.82 17.71 -10.93
N VAL A 194 18.00 17.62 -9.61
CA VAL A 194 17.44 18.60 -8.67
C VAL A 194 17.99 20.00 -8.96
N ASN A 195 19.30 20.13 -9.23
CA ASN A 195 19.91 21.40 -9.57
C ASN A 195 19.43 21.93 -10.93
N TYR A 196 19.26 21.07 -11.93
CA TYR A 196 18.70 21.44 -13.23
C TYR A 196 17.29 22.04 -13.10
N HIS A 197 16.39 21.37 -12.37
CA HIS A 197 15.03 21.87 -12.16
C HIS A 197 15.02 23.20 -11.39
N ARG A 198 15.89 23.33 -10.38
CA ARG A 198 16.09 24.60 -9.65
C ARG A 198 16.53 25.70 -10.62
N LEU A 199 17.54 25.44 -11.43
CA LEU A 199 18.09 26.39 -12.40
C LEU A 199 17.07 26.79 -13.48
N LYS A 200 16.25 25.83 -13.95
CA LYS A 200 15.15 26.09 -14.89
C LYS A 200 14.09 27.00 -14.27
N ALA A 201 13.70 26.75 -13.02
CA ALA A 201 12.73 27.59 -12.32
C ALA A 201 13.28 29.01 -12.09
N VAL A 202 14.55 29.12 -11.70
CA VAL A 202 15.25 30.41 -11.61
C VAL A 202 15.22 31.11 -12.96
N ALA A 203 15.61 30.44 -14.05
CA ALA A 203 15.61 31.01 -15.39
C ALA A 203 14.22 31.48 -15.85
N SER A 204 13.14 30.77 -15.50
CA SER A 204 11.78 31.22 -15.82
C SER A 204 11.36 32.52 -15.13
N CYS A 205 12.02 32.89 -14.03
CA CYS A 205 11.78 34.15 -13.34
C CYS A 205 12.55 35.34 -13.95
N PHE A 206 13.54 35.10 -14.83
CA PHE A 206 14.45 36.12 -15.37
C PHE A 206 14.26 36.38 -16.88
N THR A 207 13.11 36.06 -17.46
CA THR A 207 12.86 36.22 -18.90
C THR A 207 12.85 37.67 -19.40
N ASP A 208 12.91 38.68 -18.52
CA ASP A 208 12.91 40.10 -18.89
C ASP A 208 14.26 40.83 -18.73
N THR A 209 15.35 40.16 -18.31
CA THR A 209 16.68 40.80 -18.29
C THR A 209 17.66 40.10 -19.20
N THR A 210 17.92 40.77 -20.33
CA THR A 210 19.00 40.50 -21.28
C THR A 210 20.35 40.30 -20.56
N PHE A 211 20.80 39.07 -20.35
CA PHE A 211 22.24 38.83 -20.14
C PHE A 211 22.79 37.45 -20.52
N VAL A 212 22.01 36.41 -20.78
CA VAL A 212 22.59 35.14 -21.28
C VAL A 212 21.68 34.48 -22.31
N SER A 213 22.23 34.15 -23.48
CA SER A 213 21.45 33.45 -24.51
C SER A 213 21.03 32.05 -24.01
N PRO A 214 19.81 31.58 -24.33
CA PRO A 214 19.33 30.26 -23.93
C PRO A 214 20.24 29.10 -24.38
N GLN A 215 21.02 29.30 -25.45
CA GLN A 215 22.00 28.35 -25.97
C GLN A 215 23.19 28.18 -25.01
N ALA A 216 23.78 29.29 -24.55
CA ALA A 216 24.95 29.29 -23.65
C ALA A 216 24.63 28.74 -22.25
N PHE A 217 23.38 28.85 -21.80
CA PHE A 217 22.93 28.26 -20.54
C PHE A 217 22.75 26.74 -20.62
N LYS A 218 22.23 26.23 -21.75
CA LYS A 218 22.11 24.77 -21.97
C LYS A 218 23.46 24.07 -22.06
N GLU A 219 24.45 24.73 -22.66
CA GLU A 219 25.80 24.18 -22.85
C GLU A 219 26.68 24.26 -21.59
N SER A 220 26.43 25.21 -20.67
CA SER A 220 27.22 25.39 -19.45
C SER A 220 26.73 24.59 -18.23
N VAL A 221 25.44 24.23 -18.18
CA VAL A 221 24.80 23.59 -17.01
C VAL A 221 24.73 22.06 -17.14
N VAL A 222 24.71 21.52 -18.36
CA VAL A 222 24.54 20.09 -18.59
C VAL A 222 25.89 19.51 -19.04
N PRO A 223 26.54 18.64 -18.25
CA PRO A 223 27.73 17.94 -18.71
C PRO A 223 27.38 17.25 -20.03
N THR A 224 28.19 17.45 -21.07
CA THR A 224 28.02 16.89 -22.42
C THR A 224 27.69 15.38 -22.42
N ALA A 225 28.15 14.65 -21.40
CA ALA A 225 27.82 13.24 -21.15
C ALA A 225 26.32 12.95 -20.89
N PHE A 226 25.56 13.88 -20.33
CA PHE A 226 24.13 13.70 -20.01
C PHE A 226 23.23 13.93 -21.23
N LEU A 227 23.62 14.85 -22.13
CA LEU A 227 22.95 15.06 -23.42
C LEU A 227 23.11 13.85 -24.34
N LEU A 228 24.31 13.24 -24.38
CA LEU A 228 24.58 12.04 -25.18
C LEU A 228 23.75 10.82 -24.73
N LYS A 229 23.42 10.71 -23.43
CA LYS A 229 22.69 9.55 -22.90
C LYS A 229 21.18 9.59 -23.16
N TYR A 230 20.58 10.77 -23.30
CA TYR A 230 19.13 10.93 -23.39
C TYR A 230 18.61 11.57 -24.70
N PHE A 231 19.48 12.18 -25.52
CA PHE A 231 19.08 12.84 -26.77
C PHE A 231 19.59 12.17 -28.05
N LEU A 232 20.34 11.06 -27.98
CA LEU A 232 20.65 10.24 -29.16
C LEU A 232 19.51 9.26 -29.46
N ILE A 233 18.44 9.79 -30.06
CA ILE A 233 17.61 9.01 -30.98
C ILE A 233 18.26 9.21 -32.37
N PRO A 234 18.75 8.14 -33.04
CA PRO A 234 19.35 8.30 -34.35
C PRO A 234 18.27 8.68 -35.37
N ILE A 235 18.63 9.60 -36.28
CA ILE A 235 17.91 9.89 -37.52
C ILE A 235 17.89 8.64 -38.39
#